data_AF-A0A376L7K2-F1
#
_entry.id   AF-A0A376L7K2-F1
#
_cell.length_a   1.000
_cell.length_b   1.000
_cell.length_c   1.000
_cell.angle_alpha   90.00
_cell.angle_beta   90.00
_cell.angle_gamma   90.00
#
_symmetry.space_group_name_H-M   'P 1'
#
loop_
_entity.id
_entity.type
_entity.pdbx_description
1 polymer ?
#
loop_
_entity_poly.entity_id
_entity_poly.type
_entity_poly.pdbx_seq_one_letter_code
_entity_poly.pdbx_strand_id
1 'polypeptide(L)'
;MMDRLSNPAKLRAYALSEQLKEIMAPLFQKHMDDIISGEFSSGMMADWANDDKKLLTWREETGKTAFETAPQYEGKIGEQEYFDKGVLMIAMVKAGVELAFETMVDSGIIEESAYYESLHELPLIANTIARKRLYEMNVVISDTAEYGNYLFSYACVPLLKPFYGRAATGRLG
;
A
#
# COMPACT_ATOMS: atom_id res chain seq x y z
N MET A 1 -13.26 2.59 -10.54
CA MET A 1 -12.94 3.46 -9.38
C MET A 1 -12.92 4.94 -9.77
N MET A 2 -12.05 5.36 -10.69
CA MET A 2 -11.89 6.78 -11.09
C MET A 2 -13.17 7.48 -11.55
N ASP A 3 -14.10 6.76 -12.20
CA ASP A 3 -15.36 7.33 -12.69
C ASP A 3 -16.38 7.69 -11.60
N ARG A 4 -16.10 7.31 -10.34
CA ARG A 4 -16.89 7.76 -9.19
C ARG A 4 -16.54 9.17 -8.73
N LEU A 5 -15.44 9.74 -9.24
CA LEU A 5 -15.02 11.11 -8.97
C LEU A 5 -15.64 12.10 -9.96
N SER A 6 -15.88 13.33 -9.50
CA SER A 6 -16.15 14.45 -10.39
C SER A 6 -14.99 14.69 -11.36
N ASN A 7 -15.25 15.30 -12.52
CA ASN A 7 -14.20 15.52 -13.54
C ASN A 7 -12.96 16.27 -12.99
N PRO A 8 -13.09 17.35 -12.19
CA PRO A 8 -11.92 18.00 -11.60
C PRO A 8 -11.15 17.08 -10.64
N ALA A 9 -11.85 16.33 -9.80
CA ALA A 9 -11.24 15.39 -8.85
C ALA A 9 -10.56 14.22 -9.57
N LYS A 10 -11.14 13.73 -10.68
CA LYS A 10 -10.56 12.67 -11.51
C LYS A 10 -9.24 13.11 -12.15
N LEU A 11 -9.19 14.31 -12.74
CA LEU A 11 -7.96 14.88 -13.29
C LEU A 11 -6.89 15.04 -12.21
N ARG A 12 -7.30 15.45 -11.00
CA ARG A 12 -6.40 15.57 -9.86
C ARG A 12 -5.86 14.22 -9.38
N ALA A 13 -6.73 13.23 -9.20
CA ALA A 13 -6.34 11.88 -8.81
C ALA A 13 -5.38 11.26 -9.83
N TYR A 14 -5.62 11.47 -11.12
CA TYR A 14 -4.72 11.02 -12.18
C TYR A 14 -3.34 11.67 -12.06
N ALA A 15 -3.27 13.01 -11.99
CA ALA A 15 -2.00 13.71 -11.86
C ALA A 15 -1.22 13.32 -10.58
N LEU A 16 -1.91 13.09 -9.46
CA LEU A 16 -1.29 12.60 -8.24
C LEU A 16 -0.77 11.16 -8.41
N SER A 17 -1.50 10.31 -9.11
CA SER A 17 -1.08 8.94 -9.40
C SER A 17 0.21 8.93 -10.22
N GLU A 18 0.32 9.72 -11.28
CA GLU A 18 1.54 9.77 -12.09
C GLU A 18 2.76 10.23 -11.28
N GLN A 19 2.58 11.24 -10.41
CA GLN A 19 3.65 11.69 -9.50
C GLN A 19 4.05 10.61 -8.49
N LEU A 20 3.07 9.89 -7.94
CA LEU A 20 3.33 8.77 -7.04
C LEU A 20 4.08 7.64 -7.75
N LYS A 21 3.72 7.34 -9.01
CA LYS A 21 4.43 6.34 -9.82
C LYS A 21 5.89 6.71 -10.01
N GLU A 22 6.16 7.96 -10.41
CA GLU A 22 7.53 8.45 -10.59
C GLU A 22 8.37 8.32 -9.31
N ILE A 23 7.79 8.69 -8.15
CA ILE A 23 8.50 8.64 -6.86
C ILE A 23 8.74 7.20 -6.41
N MET A 24 7.75 6.32 -6.56
CA MET A 24 7.78 4.97 -5.99
C MET A 24 8.39 3.92 -6.92
N ALA A 25 8.51 4.17 -8.22
CA ALA A 25 9.02 3.19 -9.18
C ALA A 25 10.36 2.54 -8.75
N PRO A 26 11.38 3.28 -8.28
CA PRO A 26 12.63 2.67 -7.83
C PRO A 26 12.44 1.71 -6.64
N LEU A 27 11.47 2.00 -5.76
CA LEU A 27 11.18 1.14 -4.62
C LEU A 27 10.47 -0.14 -5.06
N PHE A 28 9.49 -0.06 -5.97
CA PHE A 28 8.80 -1.24 -6.51
C PHE A 28 9.77 -2.14 -7.29
N GLN A 29 10.62 -1.54 -8.14
CA GLN A 29 11.66 -2.25 -8.87
C GLN A 29 12.61 -2.97 -7.92
N LYS A 30 13.12 -2.27 -6.90
CA LYS A 30 13.98 -2.88 -5.88
C LYS A 30 13.31 -4.10 -5.23
N HIS A 31 12.03 -3.98 -4.85
CA HIS A 31 11.32 -5.11 -4.23
C HIS A 31 11.21 -6.32 -5.19
N MET A 32 10.91 -6.08 -6.46
CA MET A 32 10.85 -7.16 -7.45
C MET A 32 12.25 -7.78 -7.71
N ASP A 33 13.29 -6.95 -7.78
CA ASP A 33 14.68 -7.41 -7.94
C ASP A 33 15.14 -8.27 -6.75
N ASP A 34 14.81 -7.85 -5.52
CA ASP A 34 15.11 -8.61 -4.30
C ASP A 34 14.32 -9.94 -4.26
N ILE A 35 13.09 -9.97 -4.81
CA ILE A 35 12.28 -11.20 -4.94
C ILE A 35 12.91 -12.15 -5.96
N ILE A 36 13.23 -11.68 -7.17
CA ILE A 36 13.81 -12.50 -8.24
C ILE A 36 15.19 -13.03 -7.88
N SER A 37 16.02 -12.21 -7.23
CA SER A 37 17.36 -12.61 -6.80
C SER A 37 17.35 -13.58 -5.60
N GLY A 38 16.23 -13.67 -4.88
CA GLY A 38 16.11 -14.45 -3.64
C GLY A 38 16.63 -13.73 -2.39
N GLU A 39 17.07 -12.48 -2.51
CA GLU A 39 17.49 -11.66 -1.37
C GLU A 39 16.34 -11.45 -0.37
N PHE A 40 15.13 -11.22 -0.87
CA PHE A 40 13.93 -11.07 -0.03
C PHE A 40 13.70 -12.30 0.84
N SER A 41 13.65 -13.49 0.22
CA SER A 41 13.35 -14.74 0.95
C SER A 41 14.50 -15.14 1.87
N SER A 42 15.75 -14.95 1.45
CA SER A 42 16.92 -15.19 2.30
C SER A 42 16.92 -14.28 3.54
N GLY A 43 16.65 -12.99 3.38
CA GLY A 43 16.61 -12.03 4.48
C GLY A 43 15.46 -12.30 5.46
N MET A 44 14.30 -12.72 4.95
CA MET A 44 13.17 -13.15 5.77
C MET A 44 13.48 -14.43 6.55
N MET A 45 13.99 -15.47 5.90
CA MET A 45 14.33 -16.74 6.56
C MET A 45 15.44 -16.57 7.60
N ALA A 46 16.35 -15.61 7.41
CA ALA A 46 17.32 -15.23 8.43
C ALA A 46 16.67 -14.62 9.68
N ASP A 47 15.56 -13.88 9.52
CA ASP A 47 14.78 -13.38 10.65
C ASP A 47 14.02 -14.50 11.35
N TRP A 48 13.46 -15.46 10.59
CA TRP A 48 12.82 -16.66 11.15
C TRP A 48 13.78 -17.49 11.99
N ALA A 49 15.02 -17.67 11.52
CA ALA A 49 16.08 -18.35 12.27
C ALA A 49 16.53 -17.57 13.52
N ASN A 50 16.10 -16.33 13.67
CA ASN A 50 16.39 -15.43 14.78
C ASN A 50 15.10 -15.06 15.54
N ASP A 51 14.19 -16.04 15.66
CA ASP A 51 12.95 -15.96 16.44
C ASP A 51 12.05 -14.77 16.04
N ASP A 52 11.93 -14.52 14.73
CA ASP A 52 11.06 -13.50 14.12
C ASP A 52 11.29 -12.08 14.66
N LYS A 53 12.52 -11.78 15.09
CA LYS A 53 12.82 -10.56 15.84
C LYS A 53 12.40 -9.28 15.10
N LYS A 54 12.70 -9.15 13.80
CA LYS A 54 12.32 -7.95 13.02
C LYS A 54 10.82 -7.92 12.81
N LEU A 55 10.21 -9.05 12.42
CA LEU A 55 8.77 -9.16 12.22
C LEU A 55 8.00 -8.71 13.47
N LEU A 56 8.34 -9.27 14.63
CA LEU A 56 7.68 -8.95 15.90
C LEU A 56 7.91 -7.50 16.33
N THR A 57 9.10 -6.96 16.09
CA THR A 57 9.41 -5.55 16.37
C THR A 57 8.52 -4.62 15.54
N TRP A 58 8.44 -4.83 14.22
CA TRP A 58 7.61 -4.01 13.34
C TRP A 58 6.11 -4.18 13.61
N ARG A 59 5.67 -5.38 13.97
CA ARG A 59 4.29 -5.64 14.40
C ARG A 59 3.94 -4.85 15.67
N GLU A 60 4.83 -4.84 16.65
CA GLU A 60 4.65 -4.08 17.89
C GLU A 60 4.62 -2.56 17.62
N GLU A 61 5.55 -2.04 16.82
CA GLU A 61 5.59 -0.64 16.44
C GLU A 61 4.33 -0.22 15.67
N THR A 62 3.87 -1.06 14.73
CA THR A 62 2.63 -0.83 13.96
C THR A 62 1.41 -0.74 14.88
N GLY A 63 1.30 -1.65 15.85
CA GLY A 63 0.21 -1.64 16.85
C GLY A 63 0.19 -0.41 17.76
N LYS A 64 1.29 0.35 17.83
CA LYS A 64 1.41 1.59 18.60
C LYS A 64 1.18 2.85 17.75
N THR A 65 0.95 2.72 16.45
CA THR A 65 0.74 3.88 15.58
C THR A 65 -0.53 4.64 15.95
N ALA A 66 -0.56 5.93 15.62
CA ALA A 66 -1.73 6.78 15.86
C ALA A 66 -2.98 6.26 15.13
N PHE A 67 -2.83 5.71 13.92
CA PHE A 67 -3.95 5.13 13.18
C PHE A 67 -4.52 3.89 13.89
N GLU A 68 -3.66 2.97 14.35
CA GLU A 68 -4.10 1.77 15.05
C GLU A 68 -4.79 2.07 16.39
N THR A 69 -4.43 3.16 17.05
CA THR A 69 -4.93 3.51 18.39
C THR A 69 -5.97 4.62 18.41
N ALA A 70 -6.25 5.26 17.26
CA ALA A 70 -7.21 6.35 17.19
C ALA A 70 -8.63 5.91 17.60
N PRO A 71 -9.44 6.76 18.23
CA PRO A 71 -10.86 6.47 18.42
C PRO A 71 -11.59 6.38 17.07
N GLN A 72 -12.61 5.54 16.99
CA GLN A 72 -13.46 5.45 15.80
C GLN A 72 -14.54 6.54 15.85
N TYR A 73 -14.76 7.21 14.72
CA TYR A 73 -15.88 8.14 14.59
C TYR A 73 -17.22 7.39 14.61
N GLU A 74 -18.18 7.86 15.42
CA GLU A 74 -19.49 7.19 15.60
C GLU A 74 -20.58 7.71 14.65
N GLY A 75 -20.35 8.84 13.97
CA GLY A 75 -21.30 9.37 13.00
C GLY A 75 -21.25 8.64 11.66
N LYS A 76 -22.16 9.00 10.77
CA LYS A 76 -22.23 8.43 9.42
C LYS A 76 -21.30 9.19 8.47
N ILE A 77 -20.49 8.43 7.74
CA ILE A 77 -19.80 8.91 6.54
C ILE A 77 -20.55 8.32 5.33
N GLY A 78 -21.03 9.17 4.42
CA GLY A 78 -21.66 8.73 3.18
C GLY A 78 -20.67 8.06 2.23
N GLU A 79 -21.16 7.13 1.40
CA GLU A 79 -20.33 6.42 0.43
C GLU A 79 -19.54 7.39 -0.46
N GLN A 80 -20.23 8.37 -1.06
CA GLN A 80 -19.59 9.35 -1.94
C GLN A 80 -18.57 10.22 -1.20
N GLU A 81 -18.72 10.42 0.12
CA GLU A 81 -17.73 11.17 0.90
C GLU A 81 -16.38 10.46 0.96
N TYR A 82 -16.35 9.11 0.96
CA TYR A 82 -15.08 8.37 0.87
C TYR A 82 -14.37 8.63 -0.45
N PHE A 83 -15.11 8.77 -1.56
CA PHE A 83 -14.51 9.10 -2.85
C PHE A 83 -14.05 10.56 -2.90
N ASP A 84 -14.92 11.49 -2.50
CA ASP A 84 -14.67 12.92 -2.64
C ASP A 84 -13.57 13.41 -1.67
N LYS A 85 -13.51 12.86 -0.45
CA LYS A 85 -12.46 13.17 0.54
C LYS A 85 -11.21 12.28 0.38
N GLY A 86 -11.33 11.16 -0.33
CA GLY A 86 -10.29 10.16 -0.53
C GLY A 86 -9.55 10.25 -1.87
N VAL A 87 -9.49 11.42 -2.51
CA VAL A 87 -8.82 11.61 -3.82
C VAL A 87 -7.40 11.06 -3.84
N LEU A 88 -6.61 11.33 -2.79
CA LEU A 88 -5.25 10.78 -2.68
C LEU A 88 -5.24 9.26 -2.46
N MET A 89 -6.20 8.70 -1.72
CA MET A 89 -6.30 7.25 -1.52
C MET A 89 -6.57 6.53 -2.86
N ILE A 90 -7.45 7.10 -3.68
CA ILE A 90 -7.75 6.60 -5.03
C ILE A 90 -6.50 6.68 -5.92
N ALA A 91 -5.75 7.79 -5.84
CA ALA A 91 -4.50 7.96 -6.57
C ALA A 91 -3.42 6.95 -6.15
N MET A 92 -3.31 6.65 -4.85
CA MET A 92 -2.39 5.63 -4.31
C MET A 92 -2.76 4.24 -4.80
N VAL A 93 -4.05 3.88 -4.78
CA VAL A 93 -4.51 2.60 -5.32
C VAL A 93 -4.15 2.46 -6.80
N LYS A 94 -4.44 3.49 -7.61
CA LYS A 94 -4.06 3.48 -9.04
C LYS A 94 -2.55 3.31 -9.21
N ALA A 95 -1.76 4.17 -8.56
CA ALA A 95 -0.30 4.17 -8.71
C ALA A 95 0.33 2.85 -8.24
N GLY A 96 -0.08 2.34 -7.08
CA GLY A 96 0.49 1.13 -6.50
C GLY A 96 0.16 -0.13 -7.31
N VAL A 97 -1.10 -0.28 -7.74
CA VAL A 97 -1.51 -1.44 -8.56
C VAL A 97 -0.83 -1.41 -9.93
N GLU A 98 -0.82 -0.25 -10.61
CA GLU A 98 -0.15 -0.14 -11.91
C GLU A 98 1.36 -0.38 -11.80
N LEU A 99 2.03 0.18 -10.78
CA LEU A 99 3.46 -0.07 -10.58
C LEU A 99 3.75 -1.54 -10.29
N ALA A 100 2.94 -2.20 -9.43
CA ALA A 100 3.11 -3.62 -9.17
C ALA A 100 2.95 -4.44 -10.46
N PHE A 101 1.89 -4.17 -11.22
CA PHE A 101 1.62 -4.84 -12.49
C PHE A 101 2.76 -4.64 -13.49
N GLU A 102 3.13 -3.39 -13.76
CA GLU A 102 4.18 -3.01 -14.73
C GLU A 102 5.51 -3.65 -14.33
N THR A 103 5.91 -3.55 -13.06
CA THR A 103 7.17 -4.12 -12.57
C THR A 103 7.20 -5.64 -12.67
N MET A 104 6.09 -6.31 -12.36
CA MET A 104 5.99 -7.77 -12.53
C MET A 104 6.13 -8.15 -14.00
N VAL A 105 5.41 -7.48 -14.90
CA VAL A 105 5.46 -7.76 -16.35
C VAL A 105 6.85 -7.51 -16.92
N ASP A 106 7.51 -6.42 -16.52
CA ASP A 106 8.87 -6.09 -16.93
C ASP A 106 9.89 -7.15 -16.47
N SER A 107 9.61 -7.87 -15.38
CA SER A 107 10.43 -8.99 -14.90
C SER A 107 10.15 -10.33 -15.60
N GLY A 108 9.19 -10.36 -16.53
CA GLY A 108 8.82 -11.54 -17.32
C GLY A 108 7.61 -12.31 -16.80
N ILE A 109 6.88 -11.78 -15.82
CA ILE A 109 5.60 -12.34 -15.37
C ILE A 109 4.51 -12.02 -16.40
N ILE A 110 3.63 -12.97 -16.71
CA ILE A 110 2.54 -12.75 -17.67
C ILE A 110 1.46 -11.82 -17.10
N GLU A 111 0.78 -11.08 -17.96
CA GLU A 111 -0.22 -10.08 -17.59
C GLU A 111 -1.35 -10.68 -16.72
N GLU A 112 -1.80 -11.89 -17.03
CA GLU A 112 -2.86 -12.56 -16.26
C GLU A 112 -2.43 -12.81 -14.82
N SER A 113 -1.21 -13.30 -14.61
CA SER A 113 -0.64 -13.50 -13.27
C SER A 113 -0.46 -12.16 -12.56
N ALA A 114 0.13 -11.16 -13.23
CA ALA A 114 0.31 -9.85 -12.64
C ALA A 114 -1.03 -9.20 -12.23
N TYR A 115 -2.10 -9.41 -12.99
CA TYR A 115 -3.46 -8.95 -12.65
C TYR A 115 -4.03 -9.66 -11.42
N TYR A 116 -3.95 -11.00 -11.38
CA TYR A 116 -4.48 -11.81 -10.29
C TYR A 116 -3.77 -11.50 -8.96
N GLU A 117 -2.45 -11.35 -9.00
CA GLU A 117 -1.61 -11.08 -7.81
C GLU A 117 -1.55 -9.58 -7.44
N SER A 118 -2.39 -8.72 -8.06
CA SER A 118 -2.46 -7.29 -7.72
C SER A 118 -3.89 -6.77 -7.60
N LEU A 119 -4.51 -6.35 -8.71
CA LEU A 119 -5.81 -5.69 -8.68
C LEU A 119 -6.93 -6.62 -8.20
N HIS A 120 -6.85 -7.90 -8.55
CA HIS A 120 -7.90 -8.86 -8.24
C HIS A 120 -8.10 -9.08 -6.74
N GLU A 121 -7.01 -9.18 -5.98
CA GLU A 121 -7.05 -9.46 -4.53
C GLU A 121 -7.26 -8.21 -3.67
N LEU A 122 -6.98 -7.02 -4.21
CA LEU A 122 -7.03 -5.77 -3.47
C LEU A 122 -8.36 -5.55 -2.68
N PRO A 123 -9.56 -5.86 -3.22
CA PRO A 123 -10.80 -5.71 -2.46
C PRO A 123 -10.85 -6.58 -1.19
N LEU A 124 -10.27 -7.78 -1.22
CA LEU A 124 -10.29 -8.68 -0.07
C LEU A 124 -9.38 -8.18 1.05
N ILE A 125 -8.20 -7.67 0.71
CA ILE A 125 -7.29 -7.04 1.67
C ILE A 125 -7.90 -5.74 2.22
N ALA A 126 -8.57 -4.94 1.39
CA ALA A 126 -9.28 -3.75 1.88
C ALA A 126 -10.38 -4.09 2.91
N ASN A 127 -11.05 -5.24 2.76
CA ASN A 127 -12.07 -5.69 3.72
C ASN A 127 -11.49 -6.04 5.10
N THR A 128 -10.26 -6.56 5.19
CA THR A 128 -9.62 -6.84 6.49
C THR A 128 -9.34 -5.54 7.25
N ILE A 129 -8.82 -4.52 6.55
CA ILE A 129 -8.62 -3.18 7.11
C ILE A 129 -9.94 -2.56 7.57
N ALA A 130 -11.00 -2.69 6.77
CA ALA A 130 -12.33 -2.19 7.13
C ALA A 130 -12.88 -2.89 8.38
N ARG A 131 -12.57 -4.18 8.57
CA ARG A 131 -13.03 -4.97 9.73
C ARG A 131 -12.32 -4.57 11.02
N LYS A 132 -10.99 -4.55 11.04
CA LYS A 132 -10.22 -4.24 12.26
C LYS A 132 -8.79 -3.75 11.96
N ARG A 133 -8.70 -2.73 11.08
CA ARG A 133 -7.49 -1.93 10.78
C ARG A 133 -6.30 -2.77 10.29
N LEU A 134 -5.07 -2.25 10.41
CA LEU A 134 -3.85 -2.94 9.99
C LEU A 134 -3.60 -4.18 10.85
N TYR A 135 -4.09 -4.21 12.10
CA TYR A 135 -4.05 -5.42 12.93
C TYR A 135 -4.71 -6.62 12.23
N GLU A 136 -5.95 -6.49 11.77
CA GLU A 136 -6.64 -7.60 11.08
C GLU A 136 -5.90 -7.98 9.80
N MET A 137 -5.47 -6.99 9.03
CA MET A 137 -4.75 -7.24 7.79
C MET A 137 -3.52 -8.10 8.04
N ASN A 138 -2.69 -7.71 9.01
CA ASN A 138 -1.43 -8.38 9.30
C ASN A 138 -1.64 -9.75 9.96
N VAL A 139 -2.69 -9.96 10.76
CA VAL A 139 -2.96 -11.27 11.37
C VAL A 139 -3.65 -12.26 10.41
N VAL A 140 -4.32 -11.77 9.36
CA VAL A 140 -5.02 -12.61 8.38
C VAL A 140 -4.08 -13.12 7.29
N ILE A 141 -3.08 -12.32 6.89
CA ILE A 141 -2.09 -12.71 5.89
C ILE A 141 -1.02 -13.62 6.50
N SER A 142 -0.22 -14.28 5.66
CA SER A 142 0.90 -15.10 6.13
C SER A 142 2.04 -14.24 6.71
N ASP A 143 2.90 -14.83 7.55
CA ASP A 143 4.07 -14.13 8.08
C ASP A 143 5.00 -13.63 6.95
N THR A 144 5.07 -14.33 5.80
CA THR A 144 5.79 -13.87 4.62
C THR A 144 5.21 -12.58 4.05
N ALA A 145 3.88 -12.50 3.93
CA ALA A 145 3.21 -11.31 3.44
C ALA A 145 3.30 -10.15 4.44
N GLU A 146 3.17 -10.42 5.75
CA GLU A 146 3.33 -9.42 6.80
C GLU A 146 4.77 -8.86 6.83
N TYR A 147 5.78 -9.73 6.75
CA TYR A 147 7.17 -9.30 6.68
C TYR A 147 7.44 -8.43 5.45
N GLY A 148 6.95 -8.85 4.28
CA GLY A 148 7.05 -8.08 3.04
C GLY A 148 6.35 -6.72 3.12
N ASN A 149 5.16 -6.67 3.74
CA ASN A 149 4.43 -5.44 4.01
C ASN A 149 5.29 -4.48 4.85
N TYR A 150 5.89 -4.93 5.95
CA TYR A 150 6.72 -4.05 6.79
C TYR A 150 7.97 -3.58 6.05
N LEU A 151 8.65 -4.47 5.33
CA LEU A 151 9.84 -4.11 4.55
C LEU A 151 9.54 -2.96 3.58
N PHE A 152 8.39 -3.03 2.88
CA PHE A 152 7.93 -1.99 1.99
C PHE A 152 7.49 -0.72 2.74
N SER A 153 6.61 -0.87 3.73
CA SER A 153 5.97 0.24 4.44
C SER A 153 6.99 1.14 5.15
N TYR A 154 8.00 0.57 5.80
CA TYR A 154 9.05 1.32 6.49
C TYR A 154 9.99 2.07 5.54
N ALA A 155 10.08 1.66 4.27
CA ALA A 155 10.78 2.40 3.23
C ALA A 155 9.89 3.46 2.55
N CYS A 156 8.63 3.11 2.28
CA CYS A 156 7.69 3.94 1.53
C CYS A 156 7.19 5.16 2.33
N VAL A 157 6.94 5.01 3.64
CA VAL A 157 6.46 6.12 4.49
C VAL A 157 7.48 7.27 4.54
N PRO A 158 8.77 7.06 4.80
CA PRO A 158 9.79 8.11 4.69
C PRO A 158 9.93 8.67 3.27
N LEU A 159 9.88 7.81 2.24
CA LEU A 159 10.00 8.21 0.84
C LEU A 159 8.92 9.22 0.43
N LEU A 160 7.68 9.01 0.86
CA LEU A 160 6.55 9.88 0.54
C LEU A 160 6.41 11.11 1.45
N LYS A 161 7.20 11.23 2.51
CA LYS A 161 7.15 12.38 3.43
C LYS A 161 7.29 13.74 2.72
N PRO A 162 8.21 13.95 1.75
CA PRO A 162 8.31 15.21 1.01
C PRO A 162 7.13 15.43 0.04
N PHE A 163 6.47 14.36 -0.40
CA PHE A 163 5.29 14.45 -1.25
C PHE A 163 4.08 14.98 -0.47
N TYR A 164 3.88 14.49 0.77
CA TYR A 164 2.81 14.97 1.65
C TYR A 164 3.03 16.40 2.16
N GLY A 165 4.29 16.80 2.39
CA GLY A 165 4.63 18.16 2.84
C GLY A 165 4.30 19.27 1.82
N ARG A 166 4.09 18.92 0.54
CA ARG A 166 3.68 19.86 -0.51
C ARG A 166 2.16 20.04 -0.47
N ALA A 167 1.68 20.91 0.42
CA ALA A 167 0.26 21.21 0.55
C ALA A 167 -0.37 21.68 -0.78
N ALA A 168 -1.44 21.00 -1.21
CA ALA A 168 -2.46 21.63 -2.05
C ALA A 168 -3.82 21.28 -1.45
N THR A 169 -4.68 22.29 -1.31
CA THR A 169 -6.07 22.13 -0.90
C THR A 169 -6.79 21.10 -1.76
N GLY A 170 -7.60 20.24 -1.14
CA GLY A 170 -8.38 19.20 -1.84
C GLY A 170 -7.61 17.96 -2.30
N ARG A 171 -6.42 17.67 -1.73
CA ARG A 171 -5.71 16.39 -1.97
C ARG A 171 -6.28 15.24 -1.12
N LEU A 172 -6.61 15.51 0.14
CA LEU A 172 -7.08 14.52 1.12
C LEU A 172 -7.83 15.26 2.23
N GLY A 173 -9.07 14.83 2.53
CA GLY A 173 -9.94 15.42 3.56
C GLY A 173 -10.22 16.90 3.36
#